data_AF-A0A1A8EL77-F1
#
_entry.id   AF-A0A1A8EL77-F1
#
_cell.length_a   1.000
_cell.length_b   1.000
_cell.length_c   1.000
_cell.angle_alpha   90.00
_cell.angle_beta   90.00
_cell.angle_gamma   90.00
#
_symmetry.space_group_name_H-M   'P 1'
#
loop_
_entity.id
_entity.type
_entity.pdbx_description
1 polymer ?
#
loop_
_entity_poly.entity_id
_entity_poly.type
_entity_poly.pdbx_seq_one_letter_code
_entity_poly.pdbx_strand_id
1 'polypeptide(L)'
;HTEAIMSTFQWAEDDFLPPGVFRLDAEQPHDGRTYVMYHGTTQAHAQSIVASGFCQSSDGMLGPGVYLSRDLQKASRYPLNHPEWDKVVIKVKVNVGRVIVINRQNHPFQKTWSSRGFDTAWVPPKCGMVRSGLEENCVWDPRRIQILQLIKPTVVGYSCGSHGY
;
A
#
# COMPACT_ATOMS: atom_id res chain seq x y z
N HIS A 1 -20.50 6.02 -26.34
CA HIS A 1 -19.18 5.37 -26.31
C HIS A 1 -18.27 6.21 -25.41
N THR A 2 -17.97 5.72 -24.21
CA THR A 2 -17.11 6.41 -23.26
C THR A 2 -15.69 6.00 -23.56
N GLU A 3 -14.87 6.89 -24.12
CA GLU A 3 -13.46 6.61 -24.33
C GLU A 3 -12.78 6.45 -22.97
N ALA A 4 -12.22 5.25 -22.74
CA ALA A 4 -11.31 5.02 -21.63
C ALA A 4 -10.05 5.85 -21.92
N ILE A 5 -9.87 6.95 -21.19
CA ILE A 5 -8.59 7.66 -21.14
C ILE A 5 -7.58 6.63 -20.64
N MET A 6 -6.77 6.08 -21.55
CA MET A 6 -5.65 5.23 -21.17
C MET A 6 -4.71 6.08 -20.33
N SER A 7 -4.45 5.66 -19.09
CA SER A 7 -3.48 6.31 -18.21
C SER A 7 -2.15 6.41 -18.96
N THR A 8 -1.70 7.63 -19.25
CA THR A 8 -0.37 7.93 -19.82
C THR A 8 0.76 7.66 -18.82
N PHE A 9 0.43 7.20 -17.61
CA PHE A 9 1.37 6.90 -16.54
C PHE A 9 1.46 5.39 -16.28
N GLN A 10 2.68 4.89 -16.20
CA GLN A 10 3.00 3.51 -15.81
C GLN A 10 3.66 3.48 -14.44
N TRP A 11 3.30 2.47 -13.65
CA TRP A 11 3.89 2.17 -12.34
C TRP A 11 4.59 0.83 -12.42
N ALA A 12 5.91 0.83 -12.32
CA ALA A 12 6.74 -0.37 -12.36
C ALA A 12 7.76 -0.33 -11.23
N GLU A 13 8.13 -1.50 -10.74
CA GLU A 13 9.19 -1.70 -9.77
C GLU A 13 10.16 -2.77 -10.27
N ASP A 14 11.33 -2.83 -9.65
CA ASP A 14 12.21 -3.98 -9.80
C ASP A 14 11.60 -5.19 -9.06
N ASP A 15 11.61 -6.35 -9.72
CA ASP A 15 11.15 -7.63 -9.20
C ASP A 15 12.08 -8.23 -8.15
N PHE A 16 13.27 -7.67 -7.96
CA PHE A 16 14.19 -8.13 -6.93
C PHE A 16 13.66 -7.88 -5.52
N LEU A 17 13.66 -8.94 -4.69
CA LEU A 17 13.26 -8.89 -3.29
C LEU A 17 14.49 -9.03 -2.38
N PRO A 18 14.56 -8.29 -1.26
CA PRO A 18 15.60 -8.52 -0.27
C PRO A 18 15.50 -9.94 0.32
N PRO A 19 16.62 -10.54 0.76
CA PRO A 19 16.61 -11.86 1.39
C PRO A 19 15.61 -11.95 2.57
N GLY A 20 14.84 -13.04 2.60
CA GLY A 20 13.85 -13.30 3.66
C GLY A 20 12.57 -12.46 3.56
N VAL A 21 12.33 -11.78 2.44
CA VAL A 21 11.10 -11.02 2.18
C VAL A 21 10.26 -11.74 1.14
N PHE A 22 8.97 -11.87 1.41
CA PHE A 22 8.02 -12.54 0.53
C PHE A 22 7.16 -11.50 -0.23
N ARG A 23 6.92 -11.74 -1.52
CA ARG A 23 5.71 -11.25 -2.20
C ARG A 23 4.58 -12.19 -1.82
N LEU A 24 3.41 -11.64 -1.51
CA LEU A 24 2.27 -12.45 -1.14
C LEU A 24 1.17 -12.32 -2.19
N ASP A 25 0.92 -13.43 -2.88
CA ASP A 25 -0.10 -13.51 -3.93
C ASP A 25 -1.44 -13.90 -3.29
N ALA A 26 -2.20 -12.89 -2.84
CA ALA A 26 -3.58 -12.96 -2.31
C ALA A 26 -3.83 -13.85 -1.07
N GLU A 27 -2.85 -14.60 -0.57
CA GLU A 27 -3.00 -15.44 0.63
C GLU A 27 -3.08 -14.61 1.94
N GLN A 28 -3.44 -15.27 3.04
CA GLN A 28 -3.38 -14.67 4.37
C GLN A 28 -1.91 -14.46 4.77
N PRO A 29 -1.53 -13.29 5.34
CA PRO A 29 -0.18 -13.12 5.85
C PRO A 29 0.04 -14.03 7.06
N HIS A 30 1.19 -14.70 7.09
CA HIS A 30 1.55 -15.58 8.19
C HIS A 30 2.29 -14.80 9.27
N ASP A 31 2.04 -15.18 10.52
CA ASP A 31 2.70 -14.60 11.69
C ASP A 31 4.22 -14.67 11.58
N GLY A 32 4.88 -13.62 12.06
CA GLY A 32 6.34 -13.50 12.16
C GLY A 32 7.06 -13.34 10.82
N ARG A 33 6.34 -13.31 9.69
CA ARG A 33 6.96 -13.12 8.38
C ARG A 33 7.18 -11.66 8.04
N THR A 34 7.99 -11.45 7.01
CA THR A 34 8.27 -10.13 6.47
C THR A 34 7.85 -10.06 5.01
N TYR A 35 7.14 -9.00 4.64
CA TYR A 35 6.56 -8.83 3.31
C TYR A 35 6.97 -7.50 2.68
N VAL A 36 6.97 -7.45 1.35
CA VAL A 36 6.92 -6.17 0.63
C VAL A 36 5.50 -5.64 0.64
N MET A 37 5.36 -4.36 0.95
CA MET A 37 4.10 -3.62 0.86
C MET A 37 4.34 -2.22 0.29
N TYR A 38 3.26 -1.50 0.05
CA TYR A 38 3.25 -0.22 -0.67
C TYR A 38 2.37 0.79 0.05
N HIS A 39 2.83 2.04 0.11
CA HIS A 39 2.09 3.19 0.62
C HIS A 39 2.04 4.28 -0.45
N GLY A 40 0.85 4.57 -0.99
CA GLY A 40 0.65 5.67 -1.93
C GLY A 40 0.45 6.99 -1.20
N THR A 41 1.20 8.02 -1.59
CA THR A 41 1.14 9.35 -0.99
C THR A 41 1.64 10.42 -1.97
N THR A 42 1.72 11.68 -1.54
CA THR A 42 2.28 12.77 -2.35
C THR A 42 3.81 12.84 -2.22
N GLN A 43 4.49 13.47 -3.17
CA GLN A 43 5.95 13.64 -3.11
C GLN A 43 6.40 14.32 -1.82
N ALA A 44 5.70 15.38 -1.39
CA ALA A 44 6.03 16.10 -0.15
C ALA A 44 5.87 15.22 1.10
N HIS A 45 4.79 14.43 1.19
CA HIS A 45 4.61 13.51 2.32
C HIS A 45 5.62 12.36 2.31
N ALA A 46 5.98 11.83 1.14
CA ALA A 46 7.03 10.82 1.05
C ALA A 46 8.39 11.34 1.51
N GLN A 47 8.75 12.58 1.17
CA GLN A 47 9.98 13.20 1.69
C GLN A 47 9.97 13.30 3.21
N SER A 48 8.82 13.71 3.80
CA SER A 48 8.65 13.73 5.25
C SER A 48 8.82 12.34 5.86
N ILE A 49 8.16 11.32 5.29
CA ILE A 49 8.25 9.93 5.75
C ILE A 49 9.68 9.39 5.64
N VAL A 50 10.43 9.73 4.59
CA VAL A 50 11.84 9.34 4.46
C VAL A 50 12.71 10.01 5.53
N ALA A 51 12.43 11.27 5.88
CA ALA A 51 13.21 12.02 6.85
C ALA A 51 12.91 11.63 8.30
N SER A 52 11.63 11.42 8.65
CA SER A 52 11.19 11.19 10.03
C SER A 52 10.71 9.77 10.32
N GLY A 53 10.59 8.92 9.30
CA GLY A 53 9.88 7.64 9.39
C GLY A 53 8.36 7.81 9.30
N PHE A 54 7.66 6.68 9.29
CA PHE A 54 6.19 6.67 9.32
C PHE A 54 5.65 7.07 10.70
N CYS A 55 4.52 7.76 10.70
CA CYS A 55 3.71 8.03 11.88
C CYS A 55 2.39 7.27 11.78
N GLN A 56 1.86 6.84 12.92
CA GLN A 56 0.52 6.25 12.96
C GLN A 56 -0.53 7.30 12.58
N SER A 57 -1.54 6.90 11.80
CA SER A 57 -2.78 7.67 11.73
C SER A 57 -3.46 7.67 13.09
N SER A 58 -4.23 8.71 13.40
CA SER A 58 -5.00 8.80 14.65
C SER A 58 -6.25 7.92 14.65
N ASP A 59 -6.78 7.56 13.47
CA ASP A 59 -7.92 6.66 13.29
C ASP A 59 -7.90 6.05 11.88
N GLY A 60 -8.83 5.12 11.65
CA GLY A 60 -9.11 4.49 10.37
C GLY A 60 -10.12 3.36 10.54
N MET A 61 -10.43 2.64 9.46
CA MET A 61 -11.35 1.50 9.53
C MET A 61 -10.86 0.36 10.44
N LEU A 62 -9.56 0.33 10.73
CA LEU A 62 -8.89 -0.63 11.63
C LEU A 62 -8.32 0.08 12.88
N GLY A 63 -8.71 1.33 13.14
CA GLY A 63 -8.12 2.14 14.21
C GLY A 63 -6.74 2.72 13.84
N PRO A 64 -5.98 3.21 14.84
CA PRO A 64 -4.69 3.85 14.61
C PRO A 64 -3.64 2.87 14.03
N GLY A 65 -2.79 3.37 13.14
CA GLY A 65 -1.68 2.60 12.58
C GLY A 65 -1.23 3.13 11.21
N VAL A 66 -0.36 2.37 10.54
CA VAL A 66 0.11 2.67 9.19
C VAL A 66 -0.57 1.75 8.19
N TYR A 67 -1.29 2.36 7.24
CA TYR A 67 -2.05 1.65 6.22
C TYR A 67 -1.20 1.34 5.00
N LEU A 68 -1.19 0.07 4.61
CA LEU A 68 -0.33 -0.48 3.57
C LEU A 68 -1.11 -1.44 2.67
N SER A 69 -0.80 -1.40 1.38
CA SER A 69 -1.31 -2.35 0.40
C SER A 69 -0.22 -3.35 0.00
N ARG A 70 -0.58 -4.57 -0.35
CA ARG A 70 0.33 -5.53 -0.99
C ARG A 70 0.34 -5.39 -2.52
N ASP A 71 -0.50 -4.51 -3.07
CA ASP A 71 -0.66 -4.26 -4.50
C ASP A 71 -0.17 -2.84 -4.84
N LEU A 72 0.89 -2.77 -5.67
CA LEU A 72 1.46 -1.51 -6.16
C LEU A 72 0.43 -0.67 -6.92
N GLN A 73 -0.38 -1.28 -7.79
CA GLN A 73 -1.39 -0.59 -8.58
C GLN A 73 -2.55 -0.11 -7.71
N LYS A 74 -2.87 -0.81 -6.62
CA LYS A 74 -3.81 -0.29 -5.62
C LYS A 74 -3.22 0.94 -4.92
N ALA A 75 -1.97 0.85 -4.46
CA ALA A 75 -1.31 1.93 -3.73
C ALA A 75 -1.15 3.19 -4.59
N SER A 76 -0.79 3.05 -5.88
CA SER A 76 -0.57 4.16 -6.81
C SER A 76 -1.80 5.05 -7.02
N ARG A 77 -3.00 4.54 -6.75
CA ARG A 77 -4.24 5.32 -6.86
C ARG A 77 -4.34 6.42 -5.81
N TYR A 78 -3.58 6.33 -4.72
CA TYR A 78 -3.65 7.25 -3.59
C TYR A 78 -2.59 8.36 -3.68
N PRO A 79 -2.93 9.60 -3.28
CA PRO A 79 -4.25 10.03 -2.81
C PRO A 79 -5.29 10.06 -3.95
N LEU A 80 -6.55 9.74 -3.62
CA LEU A 80 -7.65 9.77 -4.60
C LEU A 80 -7.89 11.20 -5.08
N ASN A 81 -8.24 11.35 -6.36
CA ASN A 81 -8.49 12.64 -7.01
C ASN A 81 -7.31 13.64 -6.95
N HIS A 82 -6.09 13.13 -6.78
CA HIS A 82 -4.85 13.91 -6.82
C HIS A 82 -4.16 13.77 -8.19
N PRO A 83 -3.45 14.78 -8.69
CA PRO A 83 -2.72 14.68 -9.95
C PRO A 83 -1.67 13.56 -9.95
N GLU A 84 -1.67 12.70 -10.97
CA GLU A 84 -0.75 11.55 -11.05
C GLU A 84 0.73 11.94 -10.94
N TRP A 85 1.13 13.05 -11.57
CA TRP A 85 2.52 13.53 -11.56
C TRP A 85 3.05 13.87 -10.16
N ASP A 86 2.18 14.12 -9.18
CA ASP A 86 2.56 14.40 -7.80
C ASP A 86 2.40 13.20 -6.85
N LYS A 87 1.94 12.06 -7.37
CA LYS A 87 1.87 10.82 -6.60
C LYS A 87 3.22 10.14 -6.56
N VAL A 88 3.45 9.41 -5.48
CA VAL A 88 4.59 8.53 -5.28
C VAL A 88 4.14 7.34 -4.46
N VAL A 89 4.71 6.17 -4.74
CA VAL A 89 4.52 4.98 -3.94
C VAL A 89 5.79 4.66 -3.17
N ILE A 90 5.67 4.52 -1.87
CA ILE A 90 6.76 4.07 -1.00
C ILE A 90 6.71 2.54 -0.93
N LYS A 91 7.70 1.86 -1.51
CA LYS A 91 7.92 0.42 -1.35
C LYS A 91 8.60 0.19 0.00
N VAL A 92 8.02 -0.68 0.81
CA VAL A 92 8.47 -0.95 2.18
C VAL A 92 8.63 -2.44 2.45
N LYS A 93 9.56 -2.77 3.35
CA LYS A 93 9.69 -4.08 3.99
C LYS A 93 9.00 -4.03 5.34
N VAL A 94 8.09 -4.96 5.61
CA VAL A 94 7.23 -4.93 6.79
C VAL A 94 7.30 -6.25 7.56
N ASN A 95 7.77 -6.21 8.81
CA ASN A 95 7.65 -7.34 9.72
C ASN A 95 6.24 -7.34 10.35
N VAL A 96 5.38 -8.25 9.91
CA VAL A 96 3.96 -8.22 10.30
C VAL A 96 3.69 -8.70 11.72
N GLY A 97 4.67 -9.32 12.39
CA GLY A 97 4.49 -9.84 13.74
C GLY A 97 3.29 -10.77 13.86
N ARG A 98 2.47 -10.60 14.90
CA ARG A 98 1.20 -11.33 15.04
C ARG A 98 0.10 -10.69 14.22
N VAL A 99 -0.53 -11.45 13.34
CA VAL A 99 -1.58 -10.98 12.43
C VAL A 99 -2.95 -11.35 12.96
N ILE A 100 -3.89 -10.41 12.93
CA ILE A 100 -5.32 -10.69 13.09
C ILE A 100 -6.07 -10.49 11.78
N VAL A 101 -6.99 -11.40 11.48
CA VAL A 101 -7.93 -11.24 10.36
C VAL A 101 -9.14 -10.44 10.81
N ILE A 102 -9.44 -9.34 10.12
CA ILE A 102 -10.64 -8.53 10.33
C ILE A 102 -11.50 -8.65 9.06
N ASN A 103 -12.45 -9.58 9.07
CA ASN A 103 -13.19 -10.03 7.87
C ASN A 103 -14.64 -9.54 7.78
N ARG A 104 -15.07 -8.64 8.66
CA ARG A 104 -16.42 -8.08 8.64
C ARG A 104 -16.49 -6.76 9.37
N GLN A 105 -17.42 -5.91 8.95
CA GLN A 105 -17.75 -4.70 9.70
C GLN A 105 -18.24 -5.06 11.10
N ASN A 106 -17.92 -4.20 12.08
CA ASN A 106 -18.20 -4.41 13.50
C ASN A 106 -17.51 -5.67 14.06
N HIS A 107 -16.34 -6.04 13.53
CA HIS A 107 -15.54 -7.08 14.15
C HIS A 107 -15.18 -6.65 15.59
N PRO A 108 -15.28 -7.53 16.60
CA PRO A 108 -15.06 -7.16 18.01
C PRO A 108 -13.71 -6.47 18.29
N PHE A 109 -12.70 -6.81 17.48
CA PHE A 109 -11.35 -6.25 17.58
C PHE A 109 -10.98 -5.28 16.47
N GLN A 110 -11.94 -4.83 15.64
CA GLN A 110 -11.70 -4.03 14.44
C GLN A 110 -10.77 -2.83 14.69
N LYS A 111 -10.95 -2.11 15.80
CA LYS A 111 -10.12 -0.95 16.19
C LYS A 111 -9.24 -1.16 17.42
N THR A 112 -9.31 -2.34 18.05
CA THR A 112 -8.69 -2.60 19.37
C THR A 112 -7.71 -3.78 19.36
N TRP A 113 -7.46 -4.37 18.19
CA TRP A 113 -6.57 -5.52 18.02
C TRP A 113 -5.15 -5.30 18.56
N SER A 114 -4.61 -4.09 18.47
CA SER A 114 -3.27 -3.79 18.99
C SER A 114 -3.17 -3.97 20.51
N SER A 115 -4.19 -3.53 21.25
CA SER A 115 -4.31 -3.76 22.70
C SER A 115 -4.44 -5.25 23.09
N ARG A 116 -4.75 -6.12 22.12
CA ARG A 116 -4.80 -7.58 22.30
C ARG A 116 -3.48 -8.27 21.95
N GLY A 117 -2.44 -7.49 21.65
CA GLY A 117 -1.10 -7.99 21.34
C GLY A 117 -0.92 -8.46 19.90
N PHE A 118 -1.76 -8.00 18.97
CA PHE A 118 -1.53 -8.15 17.54
C PHE A 118 -0.74 -6.96 17.00
N ASP A 119 0.15 -7.23 16.06
CA ASP A 119 1.04 -6.24 15.45
C ASP A 119 0.50 -5.70 14.12
N THR A 120 -0.28 -6.52 13.42
CA THR A 120 -0.91 -6.18 12.14
C THR A 120 -2.35 -6.65 12.10
N ALA A 121 -3.27 -5.78 11.69
CA ALA A 121 -4.60 -6.17 11.25
C ALA A 121 -4.64 -6.30 9.72
N TRP A 122 -5.19 -7.41 9.24
CA TRP A 122 -5.35 -7.69 7.82
C TRP A 122 -6.82 -7.90 7.46
N VAL A 123 -7.25 -7.22 6.40
CA VAL A 123 -8.56 -7.39 5.77
C VAL A 123 -8.42 -8.27 4.54
N PRO A 124 -9.11 -9.42 4.47
CA PRO A 124 -9.15 -10.25 3.28
C PRO A 124 -9.84 -9.55 2.11
N PRO A 125 -9.48 -9.88 0.86
CA PRO A 125 -10.26 -9.44 -0.29
C PRO A 125 -11.69 -9.98 -0.22
N LYS A 126 -12.64 -9.21 -0.76
CA LYS A 126 -14.05 -9.60 -0.95
C LYS A 126 -14.81 -10.00 0.33
N CYS A 127 -14.35 -9.59 1.51
CA CYS A 127 -15.02 -9.88 2.79
C CYS A 127 -16.08 -8.84 3.23
N GLY A 128 -16.34 -7.81 2.41
CA GLY A 128 -17.33 -6.77 2.72
C GLY A 128 -16.85 -5.67 3.69
N MET A 129 -15.57 -5.66 4.06
CA MET A 129 -14.98 -4.61 4.91
C MET A 129 -14.82 -3.26 4.20
N VAL A 130 -14.50 -3.26 2.90
CA VAL A 130 -14.31 -2.03 2.12
C VAL A 130 -15.11 -2.08 0.82
N ARG A 131 -15.61 -0.93 0.36
CA ARG A 131 -16.40 -0.84 -0.88
C ARG A 131 -15.68 -1.37 -2.11
N SER A 132 -14.35 -1.22 -2.15
CA SER A 132 -13.53 -1.73 -3.25
C SER A 132 -13.42 -3.26 -3.27
N GLY A 133 -13.76 -3.94 -2.17
CA GLY A 133 -13.51 -5.37 -1.99
C GLY A 133 -12.03 -5.75 -1.98
N LEU A 134 -11.11 -4.78 -1.94
CA LEU A 134 -9.67 -5.02 -1.90
C LEU A 134 -9.20 -5.21 -0.47
N GLU A 135 -8.17 -6.03 -0.31
CA GLU A 135 -7.49 -6.23 0.97
C GLU A 135 -6.85 -4.95 1.54
N GLU A 136 -6.65 -4.89 2.85
CA GLU A 136 -6.01 -3.76 3.54
C GLU A 136 -5.14 -4.28 4.68
N ASN A 137 -3.98 -3.68 4.92
CA ASN A 137 -3.13 -3.98 6.07
C ASN A 137 -2.99 -2.71 6.93
N CYS A 138 -3.09 -2.86 8.25
CA CYS A 138 -2.79 -1.81 9.19
C CYS A 138 -1.75 -2.32 10.20
N VAL A 139 -0.56 -1.74 10.18
CA VAL A 139 0.54 -2.08 11.08
C VAL A 139 0.52 -1.12 12.26
N TRP A 140 0.57 -1.64 13.48
CA TRP A 140 0.48 -0.81 14.67
C TRP A 140 1.74 0.04 14.83
N ASP A 141 2.90 -0.60 14.94
CA ASP A 141 4.16 0.07 15.25
C ASP A 141 4.95 0.42 13.96
N PRO A 142 5.16 1.72 13.65
CA PRO A 142 5.92 2.13 12.49
C PRO A 142 7.35 1.59 12.45
N ARG A 143 7.95 1.24 13.60
CA ARG A 143 9.31 0.67 13.68
C ARG A 143 9.43 -0.71 12.99
N ARG A 144 8.30 -1.34 12.68
CA ARG A 144 8.23 -2.60 11.92
C ARG A 144 8.34 -2.39 10.40
N ILE A 145 8.37 -1.14 9.95
CA ILE A 145 8.33 -0.75 8.55
C ILE A 145 9.68 -0.13 8.18
N GLN A 146 10.34 -0.73 7.20
CA GLN A 146 11.58 -0.22 6.62
C GLN A 146 11.31 0.26 5.19
N ILE A 147 11.67 1.50 4.90
CA ILE A 147 11.59 2.07 3.55
C ILE A 147 12.65 1.43 2.67
N LEU A 148 12.25 0.94 1.49
CA LEU A 148 13.15 0.37 0.49
C LEU A 148 13.37 1.32 -0.68
N GLN A 149 12.29 1.87 -1.24
CA GLN A 149 12.35 2.65 -2.47
C GLN A 149 11.16 3.60 -2.61
N LEU A 150 11.37 4.73 -3.29
CA LEU A 150 10.30 5.56 -3.83
C LEU A 150 10.09 5.23 -5.32
N ILE A 151 8.87 4.86 -5.67
CA ILE A 151 8.44 4.59 -7.04
C ILE A 151 7.66 5.81 -7.51
N LYS A 152 8.03 6.36 -8.66
CA LYS A 152 7.35 7.50 -9.32
C LYS A 152 6.68 7.02 -10.60
N PRO A 153 5.58 7.66 -11.03
CA PRO A 153 4.95 7.32 -12.29
C PRO A 153 5.84 7.75 -13.46
N THR A 154 5.97 6.90 -14.47
CA THR A 154 6.66 7.22 -15.72
C THR A 154 5.65 7.59 -16.80
N VAL A 155 5.92 8.66 -17.55
CA VAL A 155 5.11 9.04 -18.71
C VAL A 155 5.45 8.10 -19.85
N VAL A 156 4.47 7.34 -20.33
CA VAL A 156 4.61 6.55 -21.56
C VAL A 156 4.28 7.49 -22.72
N GLY A 157 5.31 7.97 -23.41
CA GLY A 157 5.13 8.86 -24.56
C GLY A 157 4.42 8.14 -25.71
N TYR A 158 3.42 8.78 -26.31
CA TYR A 158 2.95 8.40 -27.62
C TYR A 158 4.13 8.52 -28.59
N SER A 159 4.50 7.42 -29.26
CA SER A 159 5.34 7.48 -30.45
C SER A 159 4.59 8.32 -31.48
N CYS A 160 4.95 9.60 -31.61
CA CYS A 160 4.50 10.42 -32.73
C CYS A 160 5.11 9.79 -33.99
N GLY A 161 4.28 9.12 -34.79
CA GLY A 161 4.66 8.59 -36.09
C GLY A 161 5.11 9.75 -36.97
N SER A 162 6.42 9.89 -37.14
CA SER A 162 7.06 10.78 -38.10
C SER A 162 6.58 10.41 -39.49
N HIS A 163 5.60 11.15 -40.02
CA HIS A 163 5.33 11.20 -41.45
C HIS A 163 6.41 12.10 -42.05
N GLY A 164 7.43 11.44 -42.60
CA GLY A 164 8.43 12.08 -43.44
C GLY A 164 7.78 12.68 -44.69
N TYR A 165 8.35 13.84 -45.04
CA TYR A 165 8.21 14.69 -46.22
C TYR A 165 7.51 14.13 -47.46
#